data_AF-Q39YZ5-F1
#
_entry.id   AF-Q39YZ5-F1
#
_cell.length_a   1.000
_cell.length_b   1.000
_cell.length_c   1.000
_cell.angle_alpha   90.00
_cell.angle_beta   90.00
_cell.angle_gamma   90.00
#
_symmetry.space_group_name_H-M   'P 1'
#
loop_
_entity.id
_entity.type
_entity.pdbx_description
1 polymer ?
#
loop_
_entity_poly.entity_id
_entity_poly.type
_entity_poly.pdbx_seq_one_letter_code
_entity_poly.pdbx_strand_id
1 'polypeptide(L)'
;MSNSRNTRYSGGHMRFIGNLITVISVLFLATTSFGADISESDVKIFLNDWLAAQNKGSYPDYAALYSESFVGIKRSGKSMRKFDHDSWLKDRKTMFKKKMLVAANSPEITISGTTALVKFEQTWESGTYKDKGYKVLDLSLEDEKLKIVREEMLFSIVDTKFSSAFTRFNKDCKNKFSDIEEGQDMPIICNGPYKYKIEINYSACCEYVQVSDNKNFVLDLPAQIISTVTNRVLEWRLANGKPFAVILKLDKYKGDLALDAKKVKEVLLIKGLKKFEDINYEVDIKGQSNPNLEARSLADQSYMRLLQK
;
A
#
# COMPACT_ATOMS: atom_id res chain seq x y z
N MET A 1 -52.42 -34.34 26.91
CA MET A 1 -51.30 -35.23 27.28
C MET A 1 -50.26 -34.36 27.99
N SER A 2 -50.33 -34.13 29.30
CA SER A 2 -50.05 -35.03 30.46
C SER A 2 -48.57 -35.00 30.90
N ASN A 3 -48.38 -34.94 32.22
CA ASN A 3 -47.18 -34.98 33.09
C ASN A 3 -46.38 -33.69 33.25
N SER A 4 -46.31 -33.01 34.41
CA SER A 4 -46.41 -33.33 35.86
C SER A 4 -45.14 -33.87 36.55
N ARG A 5 -44.77 -33.18 37.65
CA ARG A 5 -44.04 -33.55 38.90
C ARG A 5 -42.74 -32.77 39.14
N ASN A 6 -42.67 -31.80 40.07
CA ASN A 6 -42.67 -31.85 41.55
C ASN A 6 -41.49 -32.62 42.17
N THR A 7 -40.67 -31.93 42.99
CA THR A 7 -40.27 -32.42 44.33
C THR A 7 -39.78 -31.26 45.21
N ARG A 8 -40.49 -31.07 46.33
CA ARG A 8 -40.06 -30.36 47.54
C ARG A 8 -38.98 -31.16 48.25
N TYR A 9 -38.09 -30.47 48.95
CA TYR A 9 -37.58 -30.95 50.25
C TYR A 9 -37.58 -29.79 51.25
N SER A 10 -38.11 -30.07 52.44
CA SER A 10 -38.23 -29.17 53.58
C SER A 10 -37.56 -29.83 54.78
N GLY A 11 -37.02 -29.01 55.68
CA GLY A 11 -36.92 -29.35 57.10
C GLY A 11 -35.49 -29.47 57.64
N GLY A 12 -35.20 -28.68 58.68
CA GLY A 12 -33.97 -28.82 59.46
C GLY A 12 -33.64 -27.62 60.33
N HIS A 13 -34.46 -27.35 61.35
CA HIS A 13 -34.14 -26.45 62.46
C HIS A 13 -33.00 -27.04 63.31
N MET A 14 -31.97 -26.25 63.64
CA MET A 14 -31.31 -26.35 64.94
C MET A 14 -30.63 -25.02 65.32
N ARG A 15 -31.08 -24.45 66.45
CA ARG A 15 -30.49 -23.30 67.12
C ARG A 15 -29.17 -23.72 67.76
N PHE A 16 -28.11 -22.93 67.59
CA PHE A 16 -27.00 -22.89 68.54
C PHE A 16 -26.65 -21.43 68.82
N ILE A 17 -26.98 -21.02 70.05
CA ILE A 17 -26.55 -19.76 70.66
C ILE A 17 -25.14 -20.02 71.19
N GLY A 18 -24.15 -19.38 70.59
CA GLY A 18 -22.76 -19.42 71.04
C GLY A 18 -22.15 -18.04 70.84
N ASN A 19 -22.13 -17.24 71.90
CA ASN A 19 -21.42 -15.97 71.97
C ASN A 19 -19.91 -16.23 71.78
N LEU A 20 -19.37 -15.84 70.63
CA LEU A 20 -17.94 -15.66 70.45
C LEU A 20 -17.72 -14.24 69.89
N ILE A 21 -17.41 -13.32 70.79
CA ILE A 21 -16.95 -11.98 70.45
C ILE A 21 -15.53 -12.13 69.92
N THR A 22 -15.39 -12.35 68.62
CA THR A 22 -14.11 -12.22 67.93
C THR A 22 -13.89 -10.74 67.66
N VAL A 23 -13.02 -10.11 68.45
CA VAL A 23 -12.49 -8.78 68.16
C VAL A 23 -11.59 -8.92 66.94
N ILE A 24 -12.16 -8.74 65.75
CA ILE A 24 -11.38 -8.57 64.52
C ILE A 24 -10.85 -7.13 64.55
N SER A 25 -9.64 -6.97 65.08
CA SER A 25 -8.85 -5.76 64.83
C SER A 25 -8.51 -5.73 63.33
N VAL A 26 -9.38 -5.12 62.53
CA VAL A 26 -9.08 -4.78 61.13
C VAL A 26 -8.02 -3.69 61.18
N LEU A 27 -6.76 -4.13 61.18
CA LEU A 27 -5.61 -3.28 60.92
C LEU A 27 -5.74 -2.81 59.47
N PHE A 28 -6.35 -1.65 59.25
CA PHE A 28 -6.29 -0.93 57.99
C PHE A 28 -4.83 -0.48 57.80
N LEU A 29 -4.00 -1.40 57.29
CA LEU A 29 -2.78 -1.03 56.59
C LEU A 29 -3.24 -0.21 55.39
N ALA A 30 -3.19 1.12 55.54
CA ALA A 30 -3.25 2.03 54.42
C ALA A 30 -2.00 1.77 53.57
N THR A 31 -2.06 0.73 52.74
CA THR A 31 -1.15 0.57 51.63
C THR A 31 -1.47 1.71 50.70
N THR A 32 -0.68 2.79 50.80
CA THR A 32 -0.58 3.76 49.72
C THR A 32 -0.17 2.94 48.50
N SER A 33 -1.15 2.59 47.67
CA SER A 33 -0.90 2.09 46.33
C SER A 33 -0.19 3.21 45.61
N PHE A 34 1.15 3.18 45.67
CA PHE A 34 1.96 3.92 44.73
C PHE A 34 1.58 3.30 43.38
N GLY A 35 0.71 4.00 42.65
CA GLY A 35 0.34 3.58 41.30
C GLY A 35 1.62 3.33 40.54
N ALA A 36 1.69 2.20 39.84
CA ALA A 36 2.86 1.85 39.06
C ALA A 36 3.11 2.97 38.02
N ASP A 37 4.18 3.74 38.23
CA ASP A 37 4.63 4.73 37.27
C ASP A 37 5.38 4.04 36.14
N ILE A 38 5.19 4.51 34.91
CA ILE A 38 5.90 3.99 33.75
C ILE A 38 7.36 4.46 33.80
N SER A 39 8.32 3.56 33.59
CA SER A 39 9.72 3.93 33.37
C SER A 39 10.09 4.00 31.89
N GLU A 40 11.16 4.72 31.57
CA GLU A 40 11.71 4.75 30.19
C GLU A 40 12.13 3.35 29.72
N SER A 41 12.57 2.49 30.64
CA SER A 41 12.91 1.10 30.34
C SER A 41 11.69 0.32 29.87
N ASP A 42 10.54 0.49 30.52
CA ASP A 42 9.29 -0.19 30.15
C ASP A 42 8.84 0.24 28.76
N VAL A 43 8.94 1.53 28.44
CA VAL A 43 8.61 2.07 27.12
C VAL A 43 9.55 1.52 26.03
N LYS A 44 10.84 1.38 26.33
CA LYS A 44 11.82 0.80 25.40
C LYS A 44 11.56 -0.69 25.14
N ILE A 45 11.23 -1.46 26.18
CA ILE A 45 10.85 -2.87 26.05
C ILE A 45 9.59 -2.97 25.20
N PHE A 46 8.57 -2.16 25.50
CA PHE A 46 7.33 -2.10 24.73
C PHE A 46 7.57 -1.82 23.25
N LEU A 47 8.39 -0.81 22.92
CA LEU A 47 8.73 -0.48 21.53
C LEU A 47 9.43 -1.65 20.82
N ASN A 48 10.32 -2.35 21.51
CA ASN A 48 11.01 -3.52 20.98
C ASN A 48 10.05 -4.69 20.72
N ASP A 49 9.09 -4.94 21.62
CA ASP A 49 8.08 -5.97 21.44
C ASP A 49 7.15 -5.65 20.26
N TRP A 50 6.75 -4.38 20.12
CA TRP A 50 5.97 -3.90 18.98
C TRP A 50 6.71 -4.08 17.64
N LEU A 51 8.01 -3.79 17.60
CA LEU A 51 8.85 -4.06 16.42
C LEU A 51 9.00 -5.57 16.17
N ALA A 52 9.23 -6.35 17.22
CA ALA A 52 9.44 -7.79 17.11
C ALA A 52 8.19 -8.50 16.59
N ALA A 53 7.00 -8.17 17.09
CA ALA A 53 5.73 -8.74 16.65
C ALA A 53 5.53 -8.55 15.14
N GLN A 54 5.78 -7.34 14.61
CA GLN A 54 5.67 -7.06 13.19
C GLN A 54 6.72 -7.80 12.35
N ASN A 55 7.99 -7.72 12.75
CA ASN A 55 9.09 -8.34 12.00
C ASN A 55 9.01 -9.88 12.00
N LYS A 56 8.49 -10.49 13.08
CA LYS A 56 8.24 -11.94 13.17
C LYS A 56 6.95 -12.36 12.46
N GLY A 57 6.10 -11.42 12.05
CA GLY A 57 4.78 -11.72 11.48
C GLY A 57 3.78 -12.26 12.51
N SER A 58 3.96 -11.97 13.81
CA SER A 58 3.03 -12.38 14.87
C SER A 58 1.90 -11.37 15.02
N TYR A 59 0.82 -11.57 14.26
CA TYR A 59 -0.38 -10.74 14.37
C TYR A 59 -1.04 -10.78 15.77
N PRO A 60 -1.15 -11.94 16.46
CA PRO A 60 -1.72 -11.97 17.81
C PRO A 60 -0.94 -11.12 18.81
N ASP A 61 0.40 -11.22 18.81
CA ASP A 61 1.25 -10.42 19.70
C ASP A 61 1.12 -8.93 19.38
N TYR A 62 1.09 -8.58 18.09
CA TYR A 62 0.88 -7.19 17.66
C TYR A 62 -0.47 -6.66 18.13
N ALA A 63 -1.56 -7.40 17.90
CA ALA A 63 -2.91 -6.98 18.26
C ALA A 63 -3.08 -6.80 19.78
N ALA A 64 -2.43 -7.64 20.58
CA ALA A 64 -2.47 -7.56 22.03
C ALA A 64 -1.84 -6.29 22.61
N LEU A 65 -1.06 -5.53 21.83
CA LEU A 65 -0.43 -4.28 22.27
C LEU A 65 -1.38 -3.07 22.19
N TYR A 66 -2.55 -3.21 21.58
CA TYR A 66 -3.49 -2.11 21.39
C TYR A 66 -4.55 -2.08 22.51
N SER A 67 -4.96 -0.87 22.89
CA SER A 67 -6.08 -0.61 23.81
C SER A 67 -7.41 -0.74 23.06
N GLU A 68 -8.47 -1.16 23.75
CA GLU A 68 -9.84 -1.14 23.19
C GLU A 68 -10.30 0.29 22.84
N SER A 69 -9.73 1.31 23.50
CA SER A 69 -10.02 2.73 23.25
C SER A 69 -9.22 3.34 22.08
N PHE A 70 -8.47 2.51 21.35
CA PHE A 70 -7.49 2.96 20.37
C PHE A 70 -8.05 3.82 19.23
N VAL A 71 -7.26 4.83 18.83
CA VAL A 71 -7.46 5.60 17.59
C VAL A 71 -6.19 5.61 16.72
N GLY A 72 -6.36 5.27 15.44
CA GLY A 72 -5.26 5.19 14.47
C GLY A 72 -5.37 6.23 13.36
N ILE A 73 -4.25 6.87 13.00
CA ILE A 73 -4.13 7.73 11.82
C ILE A 73 -3.04 7.17 10.90
N LYS A 74 -3.48 6.56 9.80
CA LYS A 74 -2.58 6.03 8.77
C LYS A 74 -2.33 7.10 7.72
N ARG A 75 -1.07 7.25 7.32
CA ARG A 75 -0.66 8.09 6.20
C ARG A 75 0.25 7.27 5.28
N SER A 76 0.06 7.40 3.96
CA SER A 76 0.90 6.80 2.93
C SER A 76 0.96 7.76 1.74
N GLY A 77 2.11 8.39 1.55
CA GLY A 77 2.26 9.49 0.59
C GLY A 77 1.22 10.59 0.84
N LYS A 78 0.37 10.87 -0.17
CA LYS A 78 -0.69 11.89 -0.08
C LYS A 78 -1.97 11.42 0.62
N SER A 79 -2.12 10.12 0.85
CA SER A 79 -3.35 9.53 1.41
C SER A 79 -3.31 9.54 2.94
N MET A 80 -4.44 9.86 3.57
CA MET A 80 -4.62 9.81 5.03
C MET A 80 -5.98 9.17 5.37
N ARG A 81 -6.01 8.32 6.40
CA ARG A 81 -7.22 7.67 6.88
C ARG A 81 -7.18 7.49 8.39
N LYS A 82 -8.32 7.75 9.05
CA LYS A 82 -8.54 7.50 10.48
C LYS A 82 -9.22 6.14 10.68
N PHE A 83 -8.93 5.51 11.81
CA PHE A 83 -9.42 4.19 12.20
C PHE A 83 -9.75 4.19 13.70
N ASP A 84 -10.79 3.45 14.06
CA ASP A 84 -10.99 2.92 15.42
C ASP A 84 -10.17 1.63 15.61
N HIS A 85 -10.23 1.03 16.81
CA HIS A 85 -9.55 -0.22 17.15
C HIS A 85 -9.82 -1.36 16.16
N ASP A 86 -11.09 -1.72 15.96
CA ASP A 86 -11.48 -2.87 15.13
C ASP A 86 -11.07 -2.69 13.66
N SER A 87 -11.33 -1.51 13.09
CA SER A 87 -10.97 -1.21 11.71
C SER A 87 -9.47 -1.12 11.50
N TRP A 88 -8.70 -0.67 12.51
CA TRP A 88 -7.25 -0.66 12.49
C TRP A 88 -6.68 -2.07 12.47
N LEU A 89 -7.09 -2.92 13.42
CA LEU A 89 -6.61 -4.30 13.51
C LEU A 89 -6.98 -5.09 12.25
N LYS A 90 -8.18 -4.90 11.71
CA LYS A 90 -8.61 -5.49 10.44
C LYS A 90 -7.73 -5.06 9.26
N ASP A 91 -7.39 -3.77 9.13
CA ASP A 91 -6.47 -3.26 8.09
C ASP A 91 -5.09 -3.90 8.25
N ARG A 92 -4.53 -3.87 9.47
CA ARG A 92 -3.18 -4.36 9.78
C ARG A 92 -3.03 -5.85 9.55
N LYS A 93 -4.03 -6.66 9.87
CA LYS A 93 -4.03 -8.11 9.62
C LYS A 93 -3.68 -8.48 8.18
N THR A 94 -4.04 -7.64 7.21
CA THR A 94 -3.72 -7.89 5.79
C THR A 94 -2.22 -7.80 5.49
N MET A 95 -1.49 -6.95 6.21
CA MET A 95 -0.04 -6.76 6.02
C MET A 95 0.77 -7.96 6.51
N PHE A 96 0.29 -8.63 7.57
CA PHE A 96 0.91 -9.85 8.13
C PHE A 96 0.84 -11.07 7.19
N LYS A 97 0.13 -10.97 6.05
CA LYS A 97 0.14 -12.01 5.01
C LYS A 97 1.45 -12.06 4.21
N LYS A 98 2.31 -11.05 4.36
CA LYS A 98 3.60 -10.93 3.66
C LYS A 98 4.70 -10.64 4.68
N LYS A 99 5.91 -11.07 4.37
CA LYS A 99 7.09 -10.67 5.13
C LYS A 99 7.23 -9.15 5.06
N MET A 100 7.48 -8.52 6.20
CA MET A 100 7.77 -7.11 6.32
C MET A 100 8.99 -6.87 7.20
N LEU A 101 9.66 -5.75 6.98
CA LEU A 101 10.72 -5.24 7.84
C LEU A 101 10.28 -3.88 8.39
N VAL A 102 10.39 -3.72 9.70
CA VAL A 102 10.02 -2.49 10.41
C VAL A 102 11.17 -2.08 11.30
N ALA A 103 11.60 -0.83 11.18
CA ALA A 103 12.64 -0.23 12.02
C ALA A 103 12.12 1.07 12.64
N ALA A 104 12.53 1.33 13.88
CA ALA A 104 12.34 2.60 14.57
C ALA A 104 13.72 3.20 14.87
N ASN A 105 13.97 4.41 14.37
CA ASN A 105 15.23 5.13 14.58
C ASN A 105 15.00 6.33 15.49
N SER A 106 15.95 6.55 16.40
CA SER A 106 16.01 7.72 17.28
C SER A 106 14.72 7.99 18.06
N PRO A 107 14.25 7.05 18.91
CA PRO A 107 13.05 7.26 19.70
C PRO A 107 13.25 8.39 20.73
N GLU A 108 12.36 9.38 20.67
CA GLU A 108 12.13 10.43 21.67
C GLU A 108 10.99 9.97 22.59
N ILE A 109 11.25 9.86 23.88
CA ILE A 109 10.28 9.36 24.88
C ILE A 109 9.96 10.49 25.86
N THR A 110 8.67 10.74 26.10
CA THR A 110 8.18 11.65 27.14
C THR A 110 7.20 10.90 28.03
N ILE A 111 7.44 10.88 29.34
CA ILE A 111 6.62 10.13 30.31
C ILE A 111 5.86 11.12 31.20
N SER A 112 4.62 10.78 31.54
CA SER A 112 3.77 11.52 32.47
C SER A 112 2.91 10.55 33.28
N GLY A 113 3.44 10.09 34.42
CA GLY A 113 2.79 9.13 35.32
C GLY A 113 2.50 7.79 34.62
N THR A 114 1.22 7.52 34.38
CA THR A 114 0.72 6.30 33.73
C THR A 114 0.55 6.43 32.21
N THR A 115 1.12 7.48 31.59
CA THR A 115 1.13 7.66 30.14
C THR A 115 2.53 7.94 29.60
N ALA A 116 2.77 7.58 28.34
CA ALA A 116 4.00 7.94 27.63
C ALA A 116 3.73 8.28 26.16
N LEU A 117 4.51 9.22 25.62
CA LEU A 117 4.53 9.58 24.21
C LEU A 117 5.86 9.10 23.62
N VAL A 118 5.81 8.34 22.52
CA VAL A 118 6.99 7.85 21.81
C VAL A 118 6.96 8.36 20.38
N LYS A 119 7.96 9.16 20.01
CA LYS A 119 8.11 9.69 18.65
C LYS A 119 9.40 9.16 18.03
N PHE A 120 9.33 8.66 16.81
CA PHE A 120 10.50 8.10 16.13
C PHE A 120 10.38 8.16 14.62
N GLU A 121 11.50 8.04 13.92
CA GLU A 121 11.49 7.83 12.48
C GLU A 121 11.29 6.33 12.19
N GLN A 122 10.22 5.99 11.48
CA GLN A 122 9.94 4.64 11.04
C GLN A 122 10.43 4.42 9.62
N THR A 123 11.01 3.23 9.38
CA THR A 123 11.11 2.64 8.04
C THR A 123 10.29 1.35 7.99
N TRP A 124 9.46 1.20 6.96
CA TRP A 124 8.64 0.01 6.71
C TRP A 124 8.88 -0.52 5.29
N GLU A 125 9.11 -1.82 5.15
CA GLU A 125 9.39 -2.45 3.87
C GLU A 125 8.60 -3.75 3.71
N SER A 126 8.02 -3.98 2.51
CA SER A 126 7.47 -5.29 2.13
C SER A 126 7.46 -5.43 0.61
N GLY A 127 8.11 -6.48 0.10
CA GLY A 127 8.28 -6.69 -1.34
C GLY A 127 9.06 -5.54 -1.98
N THR A 128 8.47 -4.87 -2.96
CA THR A 128 9.06 -3.71 -3.65
C THR A 128 8.62 -2.37 -3.06
N TYR A 129 7.78 -2.38 -2.03
CA TYR A 129 7.28 -1.18 -1.38
C TYR A 129 8.14 -0.85 -0.16
N LYS A 130 8.57 0.41 -0.07
CA LYS A 130 9.23 0.98 1.10
C LYS A 130 8.57 2.31 1.44
N ASP A 131 8.40 2.55 2.73
CA ASP A 131 7.85 3.78 3.27
C ASP A 131 8.67 4.24 4.46
N LYS A 132 8.90 5.55 4.54
CA LYS A 132 9.70 6.18 5.57
C LYS A 132 8.98 7.41 6.10
N GLY A 133 8.91 7.58 7.41
CA GLY A 133 8.16 8.68 8.00
C GLY A 133 8.24 8.75 9.51
N TYR A 134 7.89 9.90 10.10
CA TYR A 134 7.83 10.01 11.56
C TYR A 134 6.52 9.44 12.08
N LYS A 135 6.65 8.59 13.09
CA LYS A 135 5.56 7.95 13.81
C LYS A 135 5.48 8.47 15.24
N VAL A 136 4.26 8.50 15.75
CA VAL A 136 3.96 8.75 17.15
C VAL A 136 3.11 7.61 17.68
N LEU A 137 3.47 7.12 18.87
CA LEU A 137 2.68 6.22 19.70
C LEU A 137 2.36 6.92 21.01
N ASP A 138 1.07 6.99 21.34
CA ASP A 138 0.63 7.38 22.68
C ASP A 138 0.31 6.09 23.44
N LEU A 139 0.94 5.94 24.60
CA LEU A 139 0.85 4.75 25.45
C LEU A 139 0.12 5.10 26.76
N SER A 140 -0.64 4.13 27.26
CA SER A 140 -1.27 4.18 28.58
C SER A 140 -1.03 2.87 29.32
N LEU A 141 -0.86 2.95 30.65
CA LEU A 141 -0.85 1.77 31.51
C LEU A 141 -2.29 1.33 31.80
N GLU A 142 -2.67 0.13 31.36
CA GLU A 142 -3.98 -0.49 31.54
C GLU A 142 -3.77 -1.89 32.15
N ASP A 143 -4.39 -2.17 33.29
CA ASP A 143 -4.23 -3.46 34.00
C ASP A 143 -2.76 -3.88 34.14
N GLU A 144 -1.93 -2.94 34.57
CA GLU A 144 -0.47 -3.11 34.76
C GLU A 144 0.31 -3.41 33.46
N LYS A 145 -0.28 -3.17 32.28
CA LYS A 145 0.36 -3.38 30.98
C LYS A 145 0.30 -2.12 30.12
N LEU A 146 1.40 -1.80 29.46
CA LEU A 146 1.40 -0.73 28.46
C LEU A 146 0.56 -1.13 27.25
N LYS A 147 -0.26 -0.20 26.77
CA LYS A 147 -1.09 -0.33 25.58
C LYS A 147 -0.97 0.90 24.71
N ILE A 148 -1.03 0.71 23.39
CA ILE A 148 -1.15 1.81 22.42
C ILE A 148 -2.60 2.28 22.43
N VAL A 149 -2.82 3.51 22.91
CA VAL A 149 -4.11 4.21 22.84
C VAL A 149 -4.22 5.06 21.57
N ARG A 150 -3.08 5.43 20.98
CA ARG A 150 -3.05 6.14 19.70
C ARG A 150 -1.82 5.80 18.89
N GLU A 151 -2.00 5.64 17.59
CA GLU A 151 -0.90 5.52 16.65
C GLU A 151 -1.12 6.43 15.45
N GLU A 152 -0.13 7.26 15.15
CA GLU A 152 -0.16 8.15 14.00
C GLU A 152 1.12 8.06 13.17
N MET A 153 0.97 8.14 11.86
CA MET A 153 2.06 8.49 10.95
C MET A 153 1.97 9.98 10.59
N LEU A 154 2.85 10.80 11.16
CA LEU A 154 2.84 12.27 11.01
C LEU A 154 3.05 12.66 9.54
N PHE A 155 4.06 12.06 8.90
CA PHE A 155 4.27 12.15 7.46
C PHE A 155 4.81 10.83 6.92
N SER A 156 4.66 10.61 5.61
CA SER A 156 5.12 9.40 4.92
C SER A 156 5.72 9.77 3.57
N ILE A 157 6.90 9.23 3.31
CA ILE A 157 7.62 9.29 2.05
C ILE A 157 7.68 7.85 1.54
N VAL A 158 6.85 7.55 0.55
CA VAL A 158 6.86 6.24 -0.10
C VAL A 158 8.02 6.21 -1.08
N ASP A 159 9.04 5.42 -0.76
CA ASP A 159 10.12 5.08 -1.67
C ASP A 159 9.64 3.94 -2.58
N THR A 160 8.89 4.31 -3.61
CA THR A 160 8.57 3.37 -4.68
C THR A 160 9.75 3.33 -5.63
N LYS A 161 10.57 2.28 -5.54
CA LYS A 161 11.62 2.00 -6.53
C LYS A 161 11.09 2.11 -7.95
N PHE A 162 9.86 1.65 -8.17
CA PHE A 162 9.16 1.75 -9.44
C PHE A 162 7.83 2.48 -9.32
N SER A 163 7.53 3.35 -10.28
CA SER A 163 6.27 4.09 -10.36
C SER A 163 5.77 4.18 -11.80
N SER A 164 4.57 4.72 -11.98
CA SER A 164 3.98 4.96 -13.30
C SER A 164 3.60 6.41 -13.50
N ALA A 165 3.78 6.91 -14.72
CA ALA A 165 3.16 8.13 -15.23
C ALA A 165 2.34 7.76 -16.47
N PHE A 166 1.38 8.59 -16.85
CA PHE A 166 0.45 8.26 -17.91
C PHE A 166 0.33 9.43 -18.88
N THR A 167 0.34 9.12 -20.18
CA THR A 167 -0.05 10.04 -21.24
C THR A 167 -1.33 9.52 -21.88
N ARG A 168 -2.43 10.26 -21.74
CA ARG A 168 -3.73 9.96 -22.31
C ARG A 168 -3.86 10.69 -23.64
N PHE A 169 -4.04 9.95 -24.73
CA PHE A 169 -3.87 10.54 -26.05
C PHE A 169 -4.91 11.63 -26.37
N ASN A 170 -6.16 11.47 -25.93
CA ASN A 170 -7.21 12.49 -26.07
C ASN A 170 -7.05 13.74 -25.21
N LYS A 171 -6.19 13.75 -24.19
CA LYS A 171 -6.09 14.85 -23.23
C LYS A 171 -4.75 15.56 -23.27
N ASP A 172 -3.68 14.79 -23.43
CA ASP A 172 -2.33 15.27 -23.23
C ASP A 172 -1.61 15.60 -24.55
N CYS A 173 -2.26 15.29 -25.69
CA CYS A 173 -1.69 15.48 -27.01
C CYS A 173 -2.33 16.64 -27.75
N LYS A 174 -1.56 17.21 -28.69
CA LYS A 174 -1.96 18.34 -29.52
C LYS A 174 -1.51 18.09 -30.95
N ASN A 175 -2.24 18.69 -31.87
CA ASN A 175 -1.86 18.80 -33.26
C ASN A 175 -0.49 19.46 -33.40
N LYS A 176 0.39 18.89 -34.23
CA LYS A 176 1.75 19.43 -34.45
C LYS A 176 1.74 20.80 -35.12
N PHE A 177 0.74 21.05 -35.97
CA PHE A 177 0.58 22.28 -36.75
C PHE A 177 -0.82 22.86 -36.54
N SER A 178 -0.93 24.19 -36.52
CA SER A 178 -2.21 24.90 -36.43
C SER A 178 -2.86 25.13 -37.79
N ASP A 179 -2.07 25.26 -38.85
CA ASP A 179 -2.50 25.71 -40.17
C ASP A 179 -2.02 24.72 -41.23
N ILE A 180 -2.86 23.72 -41.53
CA ILE A 180 -2.60 22.74 -42.57
C ILE A 180 -3.69 22.79 -43.63
N GLU A 181 -3.27 22.55 -44.87
CA GLU A 181 -4.16 22.43 -46.01
C GLU A 181 -5.11 21.25 -45.83
N GLU A 182 -6.34 21.43 -46.29
CA GLU A 182 -7.39 20.42 -46.25
C GLU A 182 -6.93 19.15 -46.98
N GLY A 183 -6.98 17.99 -46.31
CA GLY A 183 -6.61 16.68 -46.88
C GLY A 183 -5.25 16.13 -46.46
N GLN A 184 -4.47 16.83 -45.62
CA GLN A 184 -3.22 16.28 -45.07
C GLN A 184 -3.44 15.55 -43.73
N ASP A 185 -2.78 14.39 -43.58
CA ASP A 185 -2.73 13.65 -42.31
C ASP A 185 -1.91 14.44 -41.28
N MET A 186 -2.57 14.84 -40.19
CA MET A 186 -1.95 15.67 -39.16
C MET A 186 -1.33 14.81 -38.05
N PRO A 187 -0.01 14.82 -37.88
CA PRO A 187 0.60 14.14 -36.76
C PRO A 187 0.20 14.81 -35.44
N ILE A 188 -0.07 13.97 -34.44
CA ILE A 188 -0.37 14.40 -33.08
C ILE A 188 0.88 14.21 -32.22
N ILE A 189 1.23 15.22 -31.44
CA ILE A 189 2.35 15.17 -30.49
C ILE A 189 1.85 15.23 -29.07
N CYS A 190 2.39 14.36 -28.22
CA CYS A 190 2.16 14.35 -26.79
C CYS A 190 3.48 14.57 -26.04
N ASN A 191 3.43 15.32 -24.94
CA ASN A 191 4.56 15.41 -24.03
C ASN A 191 4.57 14.20 -23.08
N GLY A 192 5.72 13.53 -23.02
CA GLY A 192 6.04 12.52 -22.02
C GLY A 192 6.85 13.10 -20.86
N PRO A 193 7.07 12.33 -19.78
CA PRO A 193 7.97 12.71 -18.70
C PRO A 193 9.43 12.77 -19.22
N TYR A 194 10.31 13.49 -18.53
CA TYR A 194 11.75 13.56 -18.87
C TYR A 194 12.06 14.00 -20.31
N LYS A 195 11.24 14.90 -20.86
CA LYS A 195 11.39 15.41 -22.24
C LYS A 195 11.21 14.34 -23.32
N TYR A 196 10.69 13.16 -22.98
CA TYR A 196 10.21 12.23 -24.00
C TYR A 196 9.03 12.86 -24.73
N LYS A 197 8.87 12.48 -26.00
CA LYS A 197 7.73 12.84 -26.84
C LYS A 197 7.08 11.58 -27.38
N ILE A 198 5.79 11.67 -27.60
CA ILE A 198 5.04 10.69 -28.39
C ILE A 198 4.62 11.41 -29.66
N GLU A 199 4.90 10.82 -30.81
CA GLU A 199 4.40 11.27 -32.10
C GLU A 199 3.49 10.18 -32.67
N ILE A 200 2.28 10.58 -33.04
CA ILE A 200 1.28 9.70 -33.62
C ILE A 200 1.08 10.16 -35.06
N ASN A 201 1.53 9.33 -35.99
CA ASN A 201 1.36 9.54 -37.42
C ASN A 201 0.20 8.69 -37.94
N TYR A 202 -0.39 9.10 -39.05
CA TYR A 202 -1.52 8.43 -39.68
C TYR A 202 -1.17 8.02 -41.11
N SER A 203 -2.00 7.13 -41.63
CA SER A 203 -2.02 6.68 -43.03
C SER A 203 -3.48 6.41 -43.39
N ALA A 204 -3.76 5.82 -44.56
CA ALA A 204 -5.13 5.52 -44.97
C ALA A 204 -5.87 4.55 -44.03
N CYS A 205 -5.18 3.59 -43.39
CA CYS A 205 -5.81 2.57 -42.53
C CYS A 205 -5.19 2.43 -41.14
N CYS A 206 -3.99 2.96 -40.95
CA CYS A 206 -3.20 2.74 -39.75
C CYS A 206 -2.72 4.02 -39.07
N GLU A 207 -2.58 3.94 -37.76
CA GLU A 207 -1.85 4.86 -36.90
C GLU A 207 -0.51 4.26 -36.48
N TYR A 208 0.52 5.08 -36.42
CA TYR A 208 1.88 4.72 -36.00
C TYR A 208 2.25 5.55 -34.79
N VAL A 209 2.54 4.89 -33.67
CA VAL A 209 2.95 5.56 -32.44
C VAL A 209 4.47 5.42 -32.29
N GLN A 210 5.15 6.56 -32.20
CA GLN A 210 6.59 6.63 -31.98
C GLN A 210 6.87 7.32 -30.65
N VAL A 211 7.81 6.78 -29.87
CA VAL A 211 8.31 7.38 -28.64
C VAL A 211 9.74 7.83 -28.85
N SER A 212 10.06 9.09 -28.58
CA SER A 212 11.41 9.63 -28.77
C SER A 212 11.91 10.44 -27.58
N ASP A 213 13.24 10.52 -27.41
CA ASP A 213 13.90 11.45 -26.49
C ASP A 213 14.49 12.66 -27.24
N ASN A 214 15.10 13.60 -26.52
CA ASN A 214 15.76 14.76 -27.12
C ASN A 214 17.21 14.47 -27.57
N LYS A 215 17.65 13.21 -27.58
CA LYS A 215 19.02 12.75 -27.85
C LYS A 215 19.02 11.63 -28.90
N ASN A 216 18.14 11.72 -29.89
CA ASN A 216 18.02 10.82 -31.04
C ASN A 216 17.62 9.37 -30.73
N PHE A 217 17.13 9.06 -29.52
CA PHE A 217 16.47 7.78 -29.30
C PHE A 217 15.07 7.82 -29.92
N VAL A 218 14.74 6.77 -30.66
CA VAL A 218 13.45 6.57 -31.31
C VAL A 218 13.02 5.13 -31.08
N LEU A 219 11.79 4.94 -30.63
CA LEU A 219 11.14 3.65 -30.43
C LEU A 219 9.83 3.64 -31.21
N ASP A 220 9.78 2.83 -32.26
CA ASP A 220 8.57 2.59 -33.03
C ASP A 220 7.73 1.52 -32.33
N LEU A 221 6.46 1.84 -32.07
CA LEU A 221 5.47 0.88 -31.58
C LEU A 221 4.71 0.28 -32.76
N PRO A 222 4.16 -0.94 -32.62
CA PRO A 222 3.40 -1.57 -33.70
C PRO A 222 2.24 -0.72 -34.17
N ALA A 223 2.05 -0.64 -35.49
CA ALA A 223 0.94 0.06 -36.11
C ALA A 223 -0.42 -0.52 -35.70
N GLN A 224 -1.45 0.30 -35.73
CA GLN A 224 -2.80 -0.04 -35.26
C GLN A 224 -3.88 0.58 -36.17
N ILE A 225 -5.12 0.09 -36.12
CA ILE A 225 -6.22 0.67 -36.92
C ILE A 225 -6.72 1.98 -36.27
N ILE A 226 -6.92 3.01 -37.10
CA ILE A 226 -7.14 4.44 -36.75
C ILE A 226 -8.32 4.72 -35.80
N SER A 227 -9.29 3.82 -35.69
CA SER A 227 -10.51 4.06 -34.93
C SER A 227 -10.34 4.12 -33.41
N THR A 228 -9.10 4.02 -32.89
CA THR A 228 -8.85 3.70 -31.48
C THR A 228 -7.85 4.61 -30.76
N VAL A 229 -6.96 5.35 -31.43
CA VAL A 229 -5.85 6.08 -30.76
C VAL A 229 -6.30 7.06 -29.70
N THR A 230 -7.33 7.87 -29.95
CA THR A 230 -7.64 9.00 -29.04
C THR A 230 -8.00 8.50 -27.65
N ASN A 231 -8.52 7.28 -27.52
CA ASN A 231 -8.87 6.69 -26.23
C ASN A 231 -7.75 5.84 -25.61
N ARG A 232 -6.58 5.75 -26.25
CA ARG A 232 -5.43 5.02 -25.71
C ARG A 232 -4.73 5.81 -24.62
N VAL A 233 -4.08 5.04 -23.73
CA VAL A 233 -3.21 5.55 -22.69
C VAL A 233 -1.89 4.83 -22.81
N LEU A 234 -0.80 5.60 -22.89
CA LEU A 234 0.56 5.09 -22.76
C LEU A 234 1.00 5.26 -21.32
N GLU A 235 1.37 4.15 -20.68
CA GLU A 235 1.94 4.15 -19.34
C GLU A 235 3.46 4.17 -19.43
N TRP A 236 4.07 5.17 -18.80
CA TRP A 236 5.52 5.23 -18.59
C TRP A 236 5.86 4.49 -17.31
N ARG A 237 6.72 3.48 -17.39
CA ARG A 237 7.31 2.85 -16.20
C ARG A 237 8.58 3.59 -15.81
N LEU A 238 8.62 4.02 -14.56
CA LEU A 238 9.72 4.78 -14.00
C LEU A 238 10.43 3.98 -12.92
N ALA A 239 11.75 4.11 -12.87
CA ALA A 239 12.60 3.60 -11.81
C ALA A 239 13.32 4.80 -11.17
N ASN A 240 13.18 4.98 -9.86
CA ASN A 240 13.69 6.16 -9.13
C ASN A 240 13.29 7.48 -9.81
N GLY A 241 12.03 7.53 -10.24
CA GLY A 241 11.46 8.66 -10.95
C GLY A 241 11.87 8.81 -12.41
N LYS A 242 12.79 8.01 -12.98
CA LYS A 242 13.21 8.12 -14.40
C LYS A 242 12.55 7.04 -15.27
N PRO A 243 12.01 7.37 -16.46
CA PRO A 243 11.36 6.39 -17.32
C PRO A 243 12.38 5.40 -17.91
N PHE A 244 12.04 4.11 -17.91
CA PHE A 244 12.87 3.02 -18.45
C PHE A 244 12.10 2.10 -19.41
N ALA A 245 10.76 2.11 -19.38
CA ALA A 245 9.93 1.35 -20.28
C ALA A 245 8.57 2.05 -20.50
N VAL A 246 7.85 1.63 -21.53
CA VAL A 246 6.47 2.01 -21.81
C VAL A 246 5.58 0.77 -21.89
N ILE A 247 4.32 0.92 -21.46
CA ILE A 247 3.28 -0.10 -21.57
C ILE A 247 2.11 0.51 -22.36
N LEU A 248 1.69 -0.16 -23.43
CA LEU A 248 0.59 0.28 -24.29
C LEU A 248 -0.35 -0.89 -24.58
N LYS A 249 -1.66 -0.66 -24.45
CA LYS A 249 -2.67 -1.62 -24.90
C LYS A 249 -2.74 -1.62 -26.43
N LEU A 250 -2.61 -2.81 -27.02
CA LEU A 250 -2.69 -3.03 -28.46
C LEU A 250 -3.76 -4.06 -28.81
N ASP A 251 -4.39 -3.84 -29.96
CA ASP A 251 -5.21 -4.82 -30.62
C ASP A 251 -4.36 -5.59 -31.63
N LYS A 252 -4.56 -6.90 -31.66
CA LYS A 252 -3.96 -7.80 -32.64
C LYS A 252 -5.03 -8.24 -33.61
N TYR A 253 -4.68 -8.28 -34.89
CA TYR A 253 -5.59 -8.59 -35.98
C TYR A 253 -5.15 -9.84 -36.72
N LYS A 254 -6.08 -10.50 -37.40
CA LYS A 254 -5.77 -11.60 -38.32
C LYS A 254 -5.47 -11.02 -39.70
N GLY A 255 -4.31 -11.37 -40.26
CA GLY A 255 -3.89 -10.88 -41.58
C GLY A 255 -3.25 -9.49 -41.50
N ASP A 256 -3.14 -8.85 -42.66
CA ASP A 256 -2.57 -7.50 -42.77
C ASP A 256 -3.50 -6.45 -42.14
N LEU A 257 -2.92 -5.31 -41.76
CA LEU A 257 -3.66 -4.20 -41.17
C LEU A 257 -4.48 -3.47 -42.25
N ALA A 258 -5.65 -4.02 -42.55
CA ALA A 258 -6.67 -3.41 -43.41
C ALA A 258 -7.88 -2.97 -42.57
N LEU A 259 -8.72 -2.09 -43.12
CA LEU A 259 -9.91 -1.57 -42.42
C LEU A 259 -10.92 -2.67 -42.05
N ASP A 260 -10.92 -3.78 -42.77
CA ASP A 260 -11.76 -4.97 -42.55
C ASP A 260 -11.07 -6.05 -41.70
N ALA A 261 -9.85 -5.80 -41.21
CA ALA A 261 -9.10 -6.78 -40.45
C ALA A 261 -9.82 -7.11 -39.14
N LYS A 262 -10.02 -8.41 -38.90
CA LYS A 262 -10.71 -8.90 -37.71
C LYS A 262 -9.77 -8.93 -36.51
N LYS A 263 -10.11 -8.18 -35.46
CA LYS A 263 -9.45 -8.25 -34.15
C LYS A 263 -9.53 -9.67 -33.58
N VAL A 264 -8.38 -10.23 -33.20
CA VAL A 264 -8.25 -11.59 -32.63
C VAL A 264 -7.93 -11.59 -31.15
N LYS A 265 -7.14 -10.64 -30.65
CA LYS A 265 -6.78 -10.55 -29.23
C LYS A 265 -6.39 -9.13 -28.83
N GLU A 266 -6.41 -8.86 -27.53
CA GLU A 266 -5.89 -7.63 -26.93
C GLU A 266 -4.68 -7.97 -26.07
N VAL A 267 -3.63 -7.18 -26.15
CA VAL A 267 -2.41 -7.36 -25.35
C VAL A 267 -1.96 -6.05 -24.72
N LEU A 268 -1.21 -6.15 -23.63
CA LEU A 268 -0.36 -5.06 -23.14
C LEU A 268 1.05 -5.30 -23.68
N LEU A 269 1.50 -4.44 -24.58
CA LEU A 269 2.88 -4.43 -25.06
C LEU A 269 3.74 -3.67 -24.05
N ILE A 270 4.88 -4.26 -23.68
CA ILE A 270 5.90 -3.65 -22.83
C ILE A 270 7.17 -3.48 -23.66
N LYS A 271 7.63 -2.23 -23.82
CA LYS A 271 8.87 -1.90 -24.54
C LYS A 271 9.82 -1.10 -23.67
N GLY A 272 11.08 -1.47 -23.66
CA GLY A 272 12.15 -0.71 -23.04
C GLY A 272 12.45 0.59 -23.77
N LEU A 273 12.83 1.61 -23.00
CA LEU A 273 13.37 2.86 -23.51
C LEU A 273 14.90 2.75 -23.62
N LYS A 274 15.55 3.88 -23.94
CA LYS A 274 17.00 3.98 -24.09
C LYS A 274 17.76 3.31 -22.93
N LYS A 275 18.73 2.45 -23.25
CA LYS A 275 19.52 1.59 -22.34
C LYS A 275 18.79 0.36 -21.77
N PHE A 276 17.52 0.18 -22.08
CA PHE A 276 16.69 -0.92 -21.61
C PHE A 276 15.97 -1.62 -22.76
N GLU A 277 16.45 -1.48 -23.99
CA GLU A 277 15.81 -1.93 -25.24
C GLU A 277 15.56 -3.45 -25.27
N ASP A 278 16.30 -4.23 -24.48
CA ASP A 278 16.09 -5.66 -24.25
C ASP A 278 14.74 -5.99 -23.61
N ILE A 279 14.05 -5.02 -22.99
CA ILE A 279 12.71 -5.20 -22.46
C ILE A 279 11.71 -5.21 -23.62
N ASN A 280 11.21 -6.39 -23.96
CA ASN A 280 10.22 -6.56 -25.02
C ASN A 280 9.29 -7.74 -24.70
N TYR A 281 8.11 -7.44 -24.16
CA TYR A 281 7.15 -8.45 -23.69
C TYR A 281 5.73 -8.11 -24.15
N GLU A 282 4.87 -9.12 -24.20
CA GLU A 282 3.43 -8.96 -24.38
C GLU A 282 2.70 -9.74 -23.28
N VAL A 283 1.67 -9.13 -22.70
CA VAL A 283 0.78 -9.76 -21.73
C VAL A 283 -0.61 -9.85 -22.35
N ASP A 284 -1.17 -11.07 -22.44
CA ASP A 284 -2.56 -11.27 -22.89
C ASP A 284 -3.52 -10.72 -21.84
N ILE A 285 -4.50 -9.92 -22.28
CA ILE A 285 -5.51 -9.36 -21.38
C ILE A 285 -6.59 -10.40 -21.06
N LYS A 286 -6.87 -11.33 -21.98
CA LYS A 286 -7.96 -12.29 -21.85
C LYS A 286 -7.64 -13.32 -20.76
N GLY A 287 -8.55 -13.45 -19.79
CA GLY A 287 -8.44 -14.45 -18.72
C GLY A 287 -7.53 -14.05 -17.56
N GLN A 288 -6.92 -12.86 -17.58
CA GLN A 288 -6.13 -12.35 -16.47
C GLN A 288 -6.96 -11.50 -15.52
N SER A 289 -6.74 -11.65 -14.21
CA SER A 289 -7.42 -10.86 -13.18
C SER A 289 -6.90 -9.43 -13.10
N ASN A 290 -5.62 -9.20 -13.41
CA ASN A 290 -5.00 -7.87 -13.41
C ASN A 290 -3.78 -7.79 -14.36
N PRO A 291 -4.01 -7.74 -15.68
CA PRO A 291 -2.92 -7.76 -16.67
C PRO A 291 -1.96 -6.56 -16.56
N ASN A 292 -2.45 -5.41 -16.07
CA ASN A 292 -1.59 -4.24 -15.84
C ASN A 292 -0.54 -4.50 -14.75
N LEU A 293 -0.92 -5.19 -13.67
CA LEU A 293 0.03 -5.53 -12.59
C LEU A 293 1.10 -6.50 -13.09
N GLU A 294 0.71 -7.48 -13.91
CA GLU A 294 1.64 -8.42 -14.53
C GLU A 294 2.62 -7.72 -15.47
N ALA A 295 2.11 -6.85 -16.36
CA ALA A 295 2.94 -6.08 -17.28
C ALA A 295 3.97 -5.18 -16.56
N ARG A 296 3.55 -4.52 -15.47
CA ARG A 296 4.44 -3.74 -14.59
C ARG A 296 5.50 -4.62 -13.95
N SER A 297 5.11 -5.77 -13.41
CA SER A 297 6.03 -6.73 -12.78
C SER A 297 7.11 -7.21 -13.74
N LEU A 298 6.73 -7.54 -14.99
CA LEU A 298 7.69 -7.96 -16.03
C LEU A 298 8.67 -6.85 -16.41
N ALA A 299 8.19 -5.60 -16.54
CA ALA A 299 9.04 -4.44 -16.78
C ALA A 299 10.05 -4.24 -15.63
N ASP A 300 9.56 -4.24 -14.38
CA ASP A 300 10.36 -4.00 -13.18
C ASP A 300 11.43 -5.08 -12.97
N GLN A 301 11.06 -6.35 -13.12
CA GLN A 301 12.00 -7.48 -13.01
C GLN A 301 13.08 -7.41 -14.08
N SER A 302 12.71 -7.03 -15.30
CA SER A 302 13.67 -6.94 -16.41
C SER A 302 14.63 -5.77 -16.21
N TYR A 303 14.14 -4.61 -15.73
CA TYR A 303 14.99 -3.51 -15.29
C TYR A 303 16.00 -3.96 -14.23
N MET A 304 15.55 -4.70 -13.21
CA MET A 304 16.41 -5.22 -12.16
C MET A 304 17.51 -6.14 -12.69
N ARG A 305 17.16 -7.05 -13.60
CA ARG A 305 18.10 -7.98 -14.23
C ARG A 305 19.16 -7.25 -15.06
N LEU A 306 18.76 -6.21 -15.78
CA LEU A 306 19.68 -5.45 -16.64
C LEU A 306 20.66 -4.59 -15.84
N LEU A 307 20.32 -4.17 -14.62
CA LEU A 307 21.26 -3.46 -13.73
C LEU A 307 22.33 -4.37 -13.10
N GLN A 308 22.19 -5.69 -13.21
CA GLN A 308 23.16 -6.66 -12.67
C GLN A 308 24.20 -7.11 -13.70
N LYS A 309 24.04 -6.72 -14.96
CA LYS A 309 25.00 -6.97 -16.04
C LYS A 309 26.02 -5.85 -16.11
#